data_AF-A0A8H3TYH3-F1
#
_entry.id   AF-A0A8H3TYH3-F1
#
_cell.length_a   1.000
_cell.length_b   1.000
_cell.length_c   1.000
_cell.angle_alpha   90.00
_cell.angle_beta   90.00
_cell.angle_gamma   90.00
#
_symmetry.space_group_name_H-M   'P 1'
#
loop_
_entity.id
_entity.type
_entity.pdbx_description
1 polymer ?
#
loop_
_entity_poly.entity_id
_entity_poly.type
_entity_poly.pdbx_seq_one_letter_code
_entity_poly.pdbx_strand_id
1 'polypeptide(L)' 'MSGAYRYLQRMAHEQPVIFYSLVLGSVGPVMALAVPPIRKSMGWKPAERVPTTYPIPNRPRRAVQGFEDP' A
#
# COMPACT_ATOMS: atom_id res chain seq x y z
N MET A 1 -1.16 14.92 32.28
CA MET A 1 -0.86 15.17 30.84
C MET A 1 -0.29 16.56 30.50
N SER A 2 -0.33 17.59 31.36
CA SER A 2 0.04 18.97 30.96
C SER A 2 1.54 19.23 30.72
N GLY A 3 2.44 18.36 31.18
CA GLY A 3 3.89 18.50 30.98
C GLY A 3 4.35 18.12 29.56
N ALA A 4 3.83 16.99 29.05
CA ALA A 4 4.17 16.50 27.71
C ALA A 4 3.70 17.46 26.60
N TYR A 5 2.49 18.00 26.71
CA TYR A 5 1.99 18.99 25.76
C TYR A 5 2.85 20.26 25.71
N ARG A 6 3.20 20.81 26.89
CA ARG A 6 4.10 21.97 26.99
C ARG A 6 5.50 21.69 26.42
N TYR A 7 6.00 20.47 26.60
CA TYR A 7 7.28 20.05 26.02
C TYR A 7 7.23 19.96 24.48
N LEU A 8 6.20 19.33 23.91
CA LEU A 8 6.01 19.25 22.46
C LEU A 8 5.85 20.65 21.84
N GLN A 9 5.07 21.52 22.49
CA GLN A 9 4.92 22.92 22.08
C GLN A 9 6.27 23.65 22.10
N ARG A 10 7.07 23.48 23.15
CA ARG A 10 8.42 24.06 23.24
C ARG A 10 9.33 23.56 22.11
N MET A 11 9.35 22.26 21.84
CA MET A 11 10.16 21.68 20.76
C MET A 11 9.72 22.16 19.37
N ALA A 12 8.42 22.36 19.16
CA ALA A 12 7.89 22.92 17.92
C ALA A 12 8.38 24.36 17.65
N HIS A 13 8.66 25.15 18.68
CA HIS A 13 9.16 26.52 18.56
C HIS A 13 10.70 26.64 18.61
N GLU A 14 11.37 25.92 19.52
CA GLU A 14 12.82 26.01 19.70
C GLU A 14 13.61 25.22 18.66
N GLN A 15 13.09 24.06 18.21
CA GLN A 15 13.75 23.18 17.26
C GLN A 15 12.77 22.67 16.19
N PRO A 16 12.20 23.57 15.38
CA PRO A 16 11.11 23.23 14.46
C PRO A 16 11.52 22.15 13.45
N VAL A 17 12.76 22.18 12.96
CA VAL A 17 13.23 21.23 11.94
C VAL A 17 13.18 19.79 12.47
N ILE A 18 13.67 19.54 13.68
CA ILE A 18 13.70 18.19 14.27
C ILE A 18 12.28 17.71 14.57
N PHE A 19 11.49 18.59 15.19
CA PHE A 19 10.12 18.28 15.58
C PHE A 19 9.25 17.90 14.38
N TYR A 20 9.18 18.78 13.36
CA TYR A 20 8.32 18.52 12.20
C TYR A 20 8.86 17.41 11.30
N SER A 21 10.17 17.19 11.24
CA SER A 21 10.73 16.05 10.49
C SER A 21 10.27 14.71 11.08
N LEU A 22 10.27 14.57 12.41
CA LEU A 22 9.79 13.36 13.08
C LEU A 22 8.28 13.20 12.95
N VAL A 23 7.52 14.29 13.08
CA VAL A 23 6.05 14.25 12.91
C VAL A 23 5.71 13.81 11.49
N LEU A 24 6.22 14.49 10.47
CA LEU A 24 5.94 14.13 9.07
C LEU A 24 6.46 12.73 8.71
N GLY A 25 7.65 12.37 9.20
CA GLY A 25 8.25 11.06 9.00
C GLY A 25 7.42 9.93 9.65
N SER A 26 6.82 10.16 10.80
CA SER A 26 5.98 9.18 11.50
C SER A 26 4.54 9.11 10.95
N VAL A 27 4.02 10.21 10.42
CA VAL A 27 2.68 10.26 9.79
C VAL A 27 2.57 9.25 8.64
N GLY A 28 3.62 9.08 7.82
CA GLY A 28 3.65 8.12 6.72
C GLY A 28 3.38 6.66 7.15
N PRO A 29 4.24 6.06 8.00
CA PRO A 29 4.04 4.71 8.53
C PRO A 29 2.71 4.52 9.26
N VAL A 30 2.27 5.52 10.05
CA VAL A 30 0.97 5.46 10.74
C VAL A 30 -0.17 5.35 9.73
N MET A 31 -0.16 6.17 8.67
CA MET A 31 -1.16 6.08 7.60
C MET A 31 -1.06 4.77 6.81
N ALA A 32 0.14 4.27 6.55
CA ALA A 32 0.35 3.01 5.84
C ALA A 32 -0.30 1.82 6.57
N LEU A 33 -0.38 1.87 7.90
CA LEU A 33 -1.04 0.84 8.72
C LEU A 33 -2.54 1.13 8.93
N ALA A 34 -2.91 2.39 9.17
CA ALA A 34 -4.29 2.76 9.53
C ALA A 34 -5.23 2.85 8.32
N VAL A 35 -4.74 3.31 7.16
CA VAL A 35 -5.59 3.61 5.99
C VAL A 35 -6.07 2.34 5.26
N PRO A 36 -5.27 1.26 5.06
CA PRO A 36 -5.74 0.06 4.36
C PRO A 36 -6.99 -0.62 4.96
N PRO A 37 -7.10 -0.85 6.29
CA PRO A 37 -8.30 -1.47 6.85
C PRO A 37 -9.53 -0.59 6.69
N ILE A 38 -9.39 0.73 6.83
CA ILE A 38 -10.47 1.70 6.61
C ILE A 38 -10.94 1.63 5.16
N ARG A 39 -10.02 1.69 4.19
CA ARG A 39 -10.35 1.59 2.76
C ARG A 39 -11.05 0.28 2.44
N LYS A 40 -10.58 -0.85 2.99
CA LYS A 40 -11.21 -2.16 2.80
C LYS A 40 -12.64 -2.21 3.35
N SER A 41 -12.89 -1.57 4.49
CA SER A 41 -14.25 -1.47 5.06
C SER A 41 -15.21 -0.62 4.21
N MET A 42 -14.68 0.34 3.45
CA MET A 42 -15.44 1.17 2.50
C MET A 42 -15.64 0.49 1.13
N GLY A 43 -15.33 -0.81 1.01
CA GLY A 43 -15.55 -1.59 -0.21
C GLY A 43 -14.44 -1.48 -1.24
N TRP A 44 -13.33 -0.80 -0.95
CA TRP A 44 -12.17 -0.79 -1.83
C TRP A 44 -11.52 -2.18 -1.89
N LYS A 45 -11.27 -2.67 -3.10
CA LYS A 45 -10.56 -3.92 -3.37
C LYS A 45 -9.30 -3.63 -4.19
N PRO A 46 -8.16 -4.27 -3.88
CA PRO A 46 -6.97 -4.20 -4.73
C PRO A 46 -7.28 -4.68 -6.15
N ALA A 47 -6.64 -4.08 -7.15
CA ALA A 47 -6.71 -4.57 -8.52
C ALA A 47 -6.09 -5.98 -8.60
N GLU A 48 -6.62 -6.80 -9.51
CA GLU A 48 -6.03 -8.09 -9.80
C GLU A 48 -4.63 -7.92 -10.41
N ARG A 49 -3.74 -8.87 -10.11
CA ARG A 49 -2.37 -8.81 -10.59
C ARG A 49 -2.34 -9.00 -12.10
N VAL A 50 -1.72 -8.04 -12.80
CA VAL A 50 -1.50 -8.14 -14.25
C VAL A 50 -0.65 -9.37 -14.56
N PRO A 51 -1.00 -10.17 -15.59
CA PRO A 51 -0.18 -11.29 -16.03
C PRO A 51 1.22 -10.81 -16.44
N THR A 52 2.26 -11.39 -15.82
CA THR A 52 3.66 -11.11 -16.18
C THR A 52 4.22 -12.11 -17.20
N THR A 53 3.43 -13.12 -17.55
CA THR A 53 3.80 -14.21 -18.46
C THR A 53 2.59 -14.61 -19.29
N TYR A 54 2.82 -15.38 -20.35
CA TYR A 54 1.73 -15.95 -21.13
C TYR A 54 0.84 -16.82 -20.24
N PRO A 55 -0.48 -16.58 -20.19
CA PRO A 55 -1.38 -17.32 -19.32
C PRO A 55 -1.60 -18.73 -19.89
N ILE A 56 -0.80 -19.68 -19.42
CA ILE A 56 -0.93 -21.08 -19.80
C ILE A 56 -2.13 -21.69 -19.05
N PRO A 57 -3.14 -22.22 -19.76
CA PRO A 57 -4.26 -22.89 -19.12
C PRO A 57 -3.78 -24.14 -18.36
N ASN A 58 -4.20 -24.31 -17.09
CA ASN A 58 -3.92 -25.52 -16.32
C ASN A 58 -4.86 -26.67 -16.71
N ARG A 59 -4.70 -27.19 -17.92
CA ARG A 59 -5.49 -28.31 -18.47
C ARG A 59 -4.62 -29.24 -19.32
N PRO A 60 -4.98 -30.52 -19.44
CA PRO A 60 -4.30 -31.43 -20.35
C PRO A 60 -4.45 -30.98 -21.82
N ARG A 61 -3.52 -31.41 -22.66
CA ARG A 61 -3.55 -31.11 -24.10
C ARG A 61 -4.80 -31.73 -24.73
N ARG A 62 -5.43 -31.00 -25.64
CA ARG A 62 -6.53 -31.47 -26.48
C ARG A 62 -6.05 -31.49 -27.92
N ALA A 63 -6.33 -32.57 -28.64
CA ALA A 63 -6.08 -32.65 -30.07
C ALA A 63 -6.88 -31.55 -30.80
N VAL A 64 -6.22 -30.81 -31.67
CA VAL A 64 -6.79 -29.74 -32.51
C VAL A 64 -6.72 -30.18 -33.97
N GLN A 65 -7.65 -29.70 -34.80
CA GLN A 65 -7.71 -29.96 -36.25
C GLN A 65 -7.95 -28.65 -37.00
N GLY A 66 -7.61 -28.57 -38.30
CA GLY A 66 -7.98 -27.48 -39.20
C GLY A 66 -6.82 -26.66 -39.80
N PHE A 67 -5.58 -27.04 -39.56
CA PHE A 67 -4.36 -26.43 -40.15
C PHE A 67 -3.30 -27.49 -40.46
N GLU A 68 -3.72 -28.70 -40.79
CA GLU A 68 -2.83 -29.79 -41.23
C GLU A 68 -2.22 -29.45 -42.60
N ASP A 69 -0.94 -29.84 -42.80
CA ASP A 69 -0.28 -29.69 -44.10
C ASP A 69 -0.96 -30.57 -45.17
N PRO A 70 -0.99 -30.15 -46.46
CA PRO A 70 -1.59 -30.92 -47.55
C PRO A 70 -0.97 -32.30 -47.78
#